data_AF-A0A950S870-F1
#
_entry.id   AF-A0A950S870-F1
#
_cell.length_a   1.000
_cell.length_b   1.000
_cell.length_c   1.000
_cell.angle_alpha   90.00
_cell.angle_beta   90.00
_cell.angle_gamma   90.00
#
_symmetry.space_group_name_H-M   'P 1'
#
loop_
_entity.id
_entity.type
_entity.pdbx_description
1 polymer ?
#
loop_
_entity_poly.entity_id
_entity_poly.type
_entity_poly.pdbx_seq_one_letter_code
_entity_poly.pdbx_strand_id
1 'polypeptide(L)' 'MNTVVWLAAILFVAVGAIFILRRHDLARAQSLVAGGRLGAGCAIAEGILFLLMAIAAVVLHRYGWFD' A
#
# COMPACT_ATOMS: atom_id res chain seq x y z
N MET A 1 -4.48 20.09 8.66
CA MET A 1 -3.75 19.08 7.87
C MET A 1 -3.46 17.78 8.62
N ASN A 2 -3.20 17.81 9.92
CA ASN A 2 -2.92 16.62 10.75
C ASN A 2 -3.89 15.43 10.54
N THR A 3 -5.22 15.66 10.59
CA THR A 3 -6.22 14.59 10.39
C THR A 3 -6.11 13.90 9.02
N VAL A 4 -5.76 14.63 7.96
CA VAL A 4 -5.66 14.07 6.59
C VAL A 4 -4.47 13.13 6.48
N VAL A 5 -3.34 13.45 7.10
CA VAL A 5 -2.13 12.59 7.11
C VAL A 5 -2.43 11.27 7.81
N TRP A 6 -3.09 11.31 8.98
CA TRP A 6 -3.46 10.09 9.70
C TRP A 6 -4.44 9.22 8.92
N LEU A 7 -5.44 9.83 8.27
CA LEU A 7 -6.36 9.11 7.40
C LEU A 7 -5.63 8.45 6.21
N ALA A 8 -4.68 9.14 5.59
CA ALA A 8 -3.87 8.59 4.51
C ALA A 8 -2.99 7.42 5.00
N ALA A 9 -2.35 7.55 6.17
CA ALA A 9 -1.55 6.49 6.77
C ALA A 9 -2.40 5.24 7.07
N ILE A 10 -3.59 5.41 7.66
CA ILE A 10 -4.53 4.30 7.91
C ILE A 10 -4.96 3.64 6.60
N LEU A 11 -5.26 4.44 5.57
CA LEU A 11 -5.64 3.93 4.25
C LEU A 11 -4.52 3.10 3.64
N PHE A 12 -3.27 3.58 3.67
CA PHE A 12 -2.12 2.83 3.18
C PHE A 12 -1.91 1.52 3.93
N VAL A 13 -2.07 1.51 5.26
CA VAL A 13 -2.01 0.28 6.05
C VAL A 13 -3.10 -0.70 5.65
N ALA A 14 -4.34 -0.23 5.53
CA ALA A 14 -5.48 -1.07 5.15
C ALA A 14 -5.29 -1.69 3.76
N VAL A 15 -4.89 -0.88 2.77
CA VAL A 15 -4.61 -1.35 1.40
C VAL A 15 -3.44 -2.32 1.41
N GLY A 16 -2.33 -2.01 2.09
CA GLY A 16 -1.17 -2.90 2.20
C GLY A 16 -1.53 -4.26 2.80
N ALA A 17 -2.33 -4.28 3.87
CA ALA A 17 -2.83 -5.50 4.48
C ALA A 17 -3.71 -6.31 3.52
N ILE A 18 -4.62 -5.66 2.79
CA ILE A 18 -5.47 -6.33 1.79
C ILE A 18 -4.61 -6.97 0.71
N PHE A 19 -3.58 -6.28 0.21
CA PHE A 19 -2.66 -6.82 -0.81
C PHE A 19 -1.93 -8.08 -0.34
N ILE A 20 -1.54 -8.15 0.93
CA ILE A 20 -0.87 -9.33 1.51
C ILE A 20 -1.85 -10.47 1.77
N LEU A 21 -3.02 -10.18 2.33
CA LEU A 21 -4.03 -11.17 2.69
C LEU A 21 -4.74 -11.77 1.47
N ARG A 22 -5.05 -10.94 0.47
CA ARG A 22 -5.75 -11.30 -0.77
C ARG A 22 -4.80 -11.43 -1.96
N ARG A 23 -3.51 -11.67 -1.70
CA ARG A 23 -2.43 -11.74 -2.69
C ARG A 23 -2.72 -12.62 -3.90
N HIS A 24 -3.42 -13.74 -3.73
CA HIS A 24 -3.72 -14.66 -4.83
C HIS A 24 -4.83 -14.14 -5.74
N ASP A 25 -5.89 -13.59 -5.15
CA ASP A 25 -7.01 -12.99 -5.89
C ASP A 25 -6.55 -11.76 -6.67
N LEU A 26 -5.75 -10.91 -6.01
CA LEU A 26 -5.18 -9.72 -6.61
C LEU A 26 -4.17 -10.04 -7.70
N ALA A 27 -3.26 -10.99 -7.47
CA ALA A 27 -2.33 -11.42 -8.51
C ALA A 27 -3.08 -11.97 -9.74
N ARG A 28 -4.20 -12.68 -9.54
CA ARG A 28 -5.05 -13.11 -10.66
C ARG A 28 -5.64 -11.91 -11.39
N ALA A 29 -6.22 -10.94 -10.68
CA ALA A 29 -6.75 -9.72 -11.28
C ALA A 29 -5.67 -8.92 -12.04
N GLN A 30 -4.49 -8.77 -11.44
CA GLN A 30 -3.36 -8.09 -12.04
C GLN A 30 -2.80 -8.84 -13.25
N SER A 31 -2.78 -10.17 -13.20
CA SER A 31 -2.37 -10.99 -14.35
C SER A 31 -3.32 -10.81 -15.54
N LEU A 32 -4.63 -10.60 -15.32
CA LEU A 32 -5.57 -10.31 -16.40
C LEU A 32 -5.27 -8.97 -17.08
N VAL A 33 -4.85 -7.96 -16.32
CA VAL A 33 -4.49 -6.64 -16.85
C VAL A 33 -3.09 -6.63 -17.49
N ALA A 34 -2.14 -7.37 -16.91
CA ALA A 34 -0.73 -7.38 -17.31
C ALA A 34 -0.37 -8.51 -18.29
N GLY A 35 -1.36 -9.14 -18.93
CA GLY A 35 -1.12 -10.17 -19.95
C GLY A 35 -0.49 -11.47 -19.42
N GLY A 36 -0.84 -11.88 -18.21
CA GLY A 36 -0.43 -13.16 -17.60
C GLY A 36 0.95 -13.15 -16.92
N ARG A 37 1.63 -12.00 -16.86
CA ARG A 37 3.02 -11.90 -16.39
C ARG A 37 3.19 -11.72 -14.88
N LEU A 38 2.11 -11.43 -14.16
CA LEU A 38 2.17 -11.10 -12.73
C LEU A 38 1.69 -12.27 -11.87
N GLY A 39 2.41 -12.52 -10.77
CA GLY A 39 2.10 -13.55 -9.79
C GLY A 39 1.96 -12.98 -8.37
N ALA A 40 1.69 -13.85 -7.39
CA ALA A 40 1.44 -13.46 -5.99
C ALA A 40 2.56 -12.62 -5.36
N GLY A 41 3.80 -12.77 -5.82
CA GLY A 41 4.93 -11.97 -5.35
C GLY A 41 4.78 -10.48 -5.64
N CYS A 42 4.13 -10.10 -6.75
CA CYS A 42 3.88 -8.71 -7.09
C CYS A 42 2.91 -8.05 -6.09
N ALA A 43 1.79 -8.72 -5.81
CA ALA A 43 0.81 -8.24 -4.84
C ALA A 43 1.42 -8.09 -3.42
N ILE A 44 2.31 -9.02 -3.01
CA ILE A 44 3.02 -8.88 -1.74
C ILE A 44 3.96 -7.68 -1.76
N ALA A 45 4.75 -7.50 -2.83
CA ALA A 45 5.68 -6.38 -2.96
C ALA A 45 4.96 -5.03 -2.91
N GLU A 46 3.83 -4.90 -3.59
CA GLU A 46 2.97 -3.71 -3.53
C GLU A 46 2.38 -3.51 -2.14
N GLY A 47 1.94 -4.59 -1.47
CA GLY A 47 1.48 -4.53 -0.10
C GLY A 47 2.54 -3.98 0.87
N ILE A 48 3.78 -4.46 0.76
CA ILE A 48 4.92 -3.96 1.54
C ILE A 48 5.19 -2.48 1.22
N LEU A 49 5.15 -2.11 -0.07
CA LEU A 49 5.35 -0.71 -0.49
C LEU A 49 4.31 0.21 0.16
N PHE A 50 3.04 -0.17 0.20
CA PHE A 50 2.01 0.61 0.88
C PHE A 50 2.28 0.76 2.38
N LEU A 51 2.76 -0.28 3.06
CA LEU A 51 3.15 -0.17 4.48
C LEU A 51 4.32 0.80 4.67
N LEU A 52 5.31 0.78 3.79
CA LEU A 52 6.42 1.74 3.82
C LEU A 52 5.94 3.18 3.58
N MET A 53 4.98 3.38 2.67
CA MET A 53 4.37 4.69 2.44
C MET A 53 3.58 5.20 3.64
N ALA A 54 2.89 4.32 4.37
CA ALA A 54 2.23 4.69 5.62
C ALA A 54 3.24 5.20 6.66
N ILE A 55 4.36 4.49 6.83
CA ILE A 55 5.45 4.90 7.73
C ILE A 55 6.03 6.24 7.28
N ALA A 56 6.34 6.38 5.99
CA ALA A 56 6.89 7.62 5.43
C ALA A 56 5.96 8.82 5.65
N ALA A 57 4.65 8.66 5.45
CA ALA A 57 3.67 9.73 5.68
C ALA A 57 3.69 10.23 7.13
N VAL A 58 3.70 9.31 8.10
CA VAL A 58 3.75 9.66 9.54
C VAL A 58 5.09 10.30 9.91
N VAL A 59 6.20 9.76 9.40
CA VAL A 59 7.55 10.29 9.68
C VAL A 59 7.71 11.70 9.13
N LEU A 60 7.35 11.93 7.86
CA LEU A 60 7.47 13.23 7.22
C LEU A 60 6.55 14.28 7.86
N HIS A 61 5.34 13.90 8.27
CA HIS A 61 4.47 14.80 9.03
C HIS A 61 5.10 15.19 10.36
N ARG A 62 5.72 14.25 11.07
CA ARG A 62 6.42 14.53 12.33
C ARG A 62 7.61 15.48 12.16
N TYR A 63 8.23 15.53 10.98
CA TYR A 63 9.29 16.49 10.64
C TYR A 63 8.76 17.82 10.07
N GLY A 64 7.43 18.04 10.09
CA GLY A 64 6.82 19.30 9.67
C GLY A 64 6.73 19.52 8.16
N TRP A 65 6.88 18.46 7.36
CA TRP A 65 6.80 18.58 5.89
C TRP A 65 5.36 18.73 5.35
N PHE A 66 4.36 18.42 6.19
CA PHE A 66 2.94 18.46 5.83
C PHE A 66 2.12 19.38 6.77
N ASP A 67 2.80 20.27 7.50
CA ASP A 67 2.19 21.26 8.40
C ASP A 67 1.60 22.47 7.65
#